data_AF-A0A2S9A281-F1
#
_entry.id   AF-A0A2S9A281-F1
#
_cell.length_a   1.000
_cell.length_b   1.000
_cell.length_c   1.000
_cell.angle_alpha   90.00
_cell.angle_beta   90.00
_cell.angle_gamma   90.00
#
_symmetry.space_group_name_H-M   'P 1'
#
loop_
_entity.id
_entity.type
_entity.pdbx_description
1 polymer ?
#
loop_
_entity_poly.entity_id
_entity_poly.type
_entity_poly.pdbx_seq_one_letter_code
_entity_poly.pdbx_strand_id
1 'polypeptide(L)'
;MGGIEDLNRAVAAAASAPSAATEALEAIDGLVTAIDADRAAGLFGRWGLATAVDGRTGEALLPQPLFEALHERAGLEATWPIGNAGLLQTYGSLLAPDATGDRNRERWLGAELATGLGLDGAHFVPWEGSRTLLDRATEAAAVLLASGGEFSWYALAEGRATRAVLSHEYDGSRALAYAVAPAPGTSPLLVALLPVAQAETVRRDLDEAASRLRWNAA
;
A
#
# COMPACT_ATOMS: atom_id res chain seq x y z
N MET A 1 19.27 -6.76 10.59
CA MET A 1 19.77 -6.45 9.23
C MET A 1 19.74 -7.68 8.29
N GLY A 2 18.98 -8.76 8.60
CA GLY A 2 18.82 -9.93 7.70
C GLY A 2 17.56 -9.90 6.82
N GLY A 3 16.48 -9.23 7.26
CA GLY A 3 15.17 -9.34 6.60
C GLY A 3 15.07 -8.82 5.16
N ILE A 4 15.85 -7.82 4.75
CA ILE A 4 15.80 -7.28 3.37
C ILE A 4 16.48 -8.23 2.36
N GLU A 5 17.58 -8.87 2.77
CA GLU A 5 18.28 -9.85 1.93
C GLU A 5 17.42 -11.10 1.72
N ASP A 6 16.66 -11.50 2.75
CA ASP A 6 15.72 -12.61 2.66
C ASP A 6 14.52 -12.29 1.74
N LEU A 7 13.98 -11.06 1.78
CA LEU A 7 12.96 -10.58 0.83
C LEU A 7 13.47 -10.66 -0.62
N ASN A 8 14.69 -10.18 -0.88
CA ASN A 8 15.27 -10.22 -2.22
C ASN A 8 15.51 -11.65 -2.73
N ARG A 9 15.99 -12.55 -1.86
CA ARG A 9 16.20 -13.96 -2.20
C ARG A 9 14.88 -14.67 -2.50
N ALA A 10 13.86 -14.44 -1.68
CA ALA A 10 12.52 -14.97 -1.86
C ALA A 10 11.90 -14.52 -3.19
N VAL A 11 11.98 -13.22 -3.51
CA VAL A 11 11.44 -12.66 -4.75
C VAL A 11 12.14 -13.23 -5.99
N ALA A 12 13.47 -13.35 -5.95
CA ALA A 12 14.24 -13.94 -7.05
C ALA A 12 13.89 -15.42 -7.28
N ALA A 13 13.68 -16.19 -6.21
CA ALA A 13 13.28 -17.60 -6.30
C ALA A 13 11.87 -17.76 -6.88
N ALA A 14 10.92 -16.93 -6.42
CA ALA A 14 9.53 -16.94 -6.85
C ALA A 14 9.33 -16.64 -8.35
N ALA A 15 10.26 -15.92 -8.97
CA ALA A 15 10.22 -15.61 -10.41
C ALA A 15 10.44 -16.85 -11.31
N SER A 16 10.85 -17.99 -10.75
CA SER A 16 11.22 -19.19 -11.52
C SER A 16 10.07 -20.17 -11.78
N ALA A 17 9.10 -20.28 -10.86
CA ALA A 17 7.93 -21.17 -10.98
C ALA A 17 6.80 -20.75 -10.00
N PRO A 18 5.51 -21.02 -10.30
CA PRO A 18 4.41 -20.69 -9.40
C PRO A 18 4.52 -21.32 -8.00
N SER A 19 4.92 -22.59 -7.90
CA SER A 19 5.12 -23.25 -6.59
C SER A 19 6.24 -22.61 -5.77
N ALA A 20 7.25 -22.03 -6.45
CA ALA A 20 8.34 -21.32 -5.78
C ALA A 20 7.88 -20.00 -5.14
N ALA A 21 6.76 -19.42 -5.59
CA ALA A 21 6.21 -18.21 -4.98
C ALA A 21 5.65 -18.49 -3.58
N THR A 22 4.89 -19.56 -3.41
CA THR A 22 4.36 -19.95 -2.09
C THR A 22 5.50 -20.29 -1.12
N GLU A 23 6.46 -21.11 -1.54
CA GLU A 23 7.63 -21.45 -0.72
C GLU A 23 8.45 -20.20 -0.35
N ALA A 24 8.59 -19.25 -1.28
CA ALA A 24 9.28 -17.99 -1.03
C ALA A 24 8.55 -17.12 0.01
N LEU A 25 7.22 -17.07 -0.02
CA LEU A 25 6.44 -16.35 1.00
C LEU A 25 6.58 -17.01 2.38
N GLU A 26 6.55 -18.34 2.44
CA GLU A 26 6.72 -19.11 3.68
C GLU A 26 8.10 -18.96 4.30
N ALA A 27 9.13 -18.69 3.49
CA ALA A 27 10.50 -18.47 3.94
C ALA A 27 10.74 -17.09 4.59
N ILE A 28 9.78 -16.16 4.49
CA ILE A 28 9.93 -14.81 5.05
C ILE A 28 9.37 -14.77 6.47
N ASP A 29 10.26 -14.67 7.45
CA ASP A 29 9.90 -14.59 8.86
C ASP A 29 8.87 -13.47 9.13
N GLY A 30 7.77 -13.84 9.79
CA GLY A 30 6.71 -12.93 10.21
C GLY A 30 5.69 -12.56 9.12
N LEU A 31 5.99 -12.71 7.83
CA LEU A 31 5.09 -12.34 6.73
C LEU A 31 3.79 -13.15 6.76
N VAL A 32 3.93 -14.48 6.76
CA VAL A 32 2.78 -15.39 6.73
C VAL A 32 1.91 -15.22 7.98
N THR A 33 2.54 -15.10 9.15
CA THR A 33 1.84 -14.86 10.42
C THR A 33 1.06 -13.55 10.39
N ALA A 34 1.62 -12.49 9.80
CA ALA A 34 0.95 -11.20 9.70
C ALA A 34 -0.24 -11.25 8.73
N ILE A 35 -0.09 -11.89 7.56
CA ILE A 35 -1.21 -12.07 6.61
C ILE A 35 -2.35 -12.85 7.25
N ASP A 36 -2.04 -13.92 7.99
CA ASP A 36 -3.05 -14.70 8.71
C ASP A 36 -3.76 -13.91 9.78
N ALA A 37 -3.02 -13.13 10.58
CA ALA A 37 -3.59 -12.27 11.60
C ALA A 37 -4.51 -11.21 10.98
N ASP A 38 -4.09 -10.60 9.87
CA ASP A 38 -4.88 -9.59 9.15
C ASP A 38 -6.15 -10.18 8.54
N ARG A 39 -6.05 -11.39 7.98
CA ARG A 39 -7.19 -12.14 7.47
C ARG A 39 -8.18 -12.44 8.60
N ALA A 40 -7.70 -12.97 9.72
CA ALA A 40 -8.52 -13.30 10.88
C ALA A 40 -9.20 -12.05 11.48
N ALA A 41 -8.54 -10.90 11.43
CA ALA A 41 -9.07 -9.61 11.87
C ALA A 41 -9.96 -8.91 10.83
N GLY A 42 -10.08 -9.43 9.60
CA GLY A 42 -10.90 -8.85 8.53
C GLY A 42 -10.38 -7.51 8.00
N LEU A 43 -9.08 -7.22 8.17
CA LEU A 43 -8.51 -5.89 7.87
C LEU A 43 -8.51 -5.54 6.39
N PHE A 44 -8.39 -6.55 5.51
CA PHE A 44 -8.41 -6.35 4.05
C PHE A 44 -9.71 -5.70 3.55
N GLY A 45 -10.84 -5.90 4.25
CA GLY A 45 -12.13 -5.27 3.91
C GLY A 45 -12.18 -3.75 4.11
N ARG A 46 -11.16 -3.17 4.75
CA ARG A 46 -11.02 -1.71 4.92
C ARG A 46 -10.30 -1.04 3.75
N TRP A 47 -9.85 -1.85 2.79
CA TRP A 47 -9.11 -1.41 1.62
C TRP A 47 -9.86 -1.73 0.33
N GLY A 48 -9.74 -0.83 -0.64
CA GLY A 48 -10.29 -0.98 -1.98
C GLY A 48 -9.42 -1.86 -2.87
N LEU A 49 -9.53 -1.63 -4.18
CA LEU A 49 -8.74 -2.34 -5.18
C LEU A 49 -7.58 -1.48 -5.68
N ALA A 50 -6.48 -2.15 -5.99
CA ALA A 50 -5.33 -1.54 -6.67
C ALA A 50 -4.79 -2.46 -7.76
N THR A 51 -4.16 -1.84 -8.76
CA THR A 51 -3.39 -2.55 -9.80
C THR A 51 -1.96 -2.80 -9.33
N ALA A 52 -1.44 -3.99 -9.62
CA ALA A 52 -0.04 -4.39 -9.42
C ALA A 52 0.85 -4.01 -10.62
N VAL A 53 0.41 -3.07 -11.46
CA VAL A 53 1.14 -2.52 -12.60
C VAL A 53 1.30 -1.02 -12.41
N ASP A 54 2.50 -0.50 -12.64
CA ASP A 54 2.77 0.92 -12.57
C ASP A 54 2.06 1.65 -13.73
N GLY A 55 1.26 2.66 -13.41
CA GLY A 55 0.49 3.40 -14.41
C GLY A 55 1.33 4.28 -15.35
N ARG A 56 2.60 4.57 -15.03
CA ARG A 56 3.50 5.38 -15.86
C ARG A 56 4.34 4.51 -16.79
N THR A 57 4.90 3.42 -16.29
CA THR A 57 5.81 2.55 -17.06
C THR A 57 5.08 1.38 -17.70
N GLY A 58 3.93 0.97 -17.16
CA GLY A 58 3.23 -0.25 -17.56
C GLY A 58 3.92 -1.53 -17.06
N GLU A 59 4.96 -1.40 -16.22
CA GLU A 59 5.70 -2.54 -15.68
C GLU A 59 4.99 -3.11 -14.45
N ALA A 60 5.14 -4.43 -14.27
CA ALA A 60 4.62 -5.11 -13.09
C ALA A 60 5.39 -4.66 -11.84
N LEU A 61 4.66 -4.14 -10.85
CA LEU A 61 5.20 -3.80 -9.53
C LEU A 61 5.56 -5.04 -8.72
N LEU A 62 4.93 -6.17 -9.04
CA LEU A 62 5.17 -7.46 -8.42
C LEU A 62 5.04 -8.55 -9.49
N PRO A 63 5.93 -9.57 -9.54
CA PRO A 63 5.73 -10.72 -10.41
C PRO A 63 4.35 -11.37 -10.19
N GLN A 64 3.66 -11.71 -11.28
CA GLN A 64 2.32 -12.32 -11.22
C GLN A 64 2.22 -13.55 -10.28
N PRO A 65 3.18 -14.49 -10.27
CA PRO A 65 3.11 -15.62 -9.34
C PRO A 65 3.10 -15.22 -7.86
N LEU A 66 3.86 -14.17 -7.49
CA LEU A 66 3.85 -13.64 -6.12
C LEU A 66 2.54 -12.93 -5.80
N PHE A 67 1.98 -12.21 -6.77
CA PHE A 67 0.66 -11.59 -6.62
C PHE A 67 -0.40 -12.64 -6.30
N GLU A 68 -0.43 -13.73 -7.08
CA GLU A 68 -1.41 -14.80 -6.92
C GLU A 68 -1.24 -15.50 -5.56
N ALA A 69 0.00 -15.86 -5.20
CA ALA A 69 0.30 -16.51 -3.92
C ALA A 69 -0.06 -15.64 -2.70
N LEU A 70 0.18 -14.32 -2.76
CA LEU A 70 -0.23 -13.40 -1.70
C LEU A 70 -1.76 -13.38 -1.51
N HIS A 71 -2.51 -13.28 -2.60
CA HIS A 71 -3.97 -13.22 -2.55
C HIS A 71 -4.58 -14.55 -2.10
N GLU A 72 -4.03 -15.68 -2.57
CA GLU A 72 -4.42 -17.01 -2.12
C GLU A 72 -4.22 -17.14 -0.60
N ARG A 73 -3.06 -16.73 -0.07
CA ARG A 73 -2.78 -16.80 1.37
C ARG A 73 -3.74 -15.92 2.18
N ALA A 74 -3.97 -14.70 1.72
CA ALA A 74 -4.91 -13.77 2.33
C ALA A 74 -6.38 -14.23 2.19
N GLY A 75 -6.67 -15.18 1.30
CA GLY A 75 -8.03 -15.66 1.02
C GLY A 75 -8.89 -14.65 0.31
N LEU A 76 -8.28 -13.86 -0.55
CA LEU A 76 -8.93 -12.80 -1.29
C LEU A 76 -9.06 -13.24 -2.74
N GLU A 77 -10.25 -13.06 -3.31
CA GLU A 77 -10.41 -13.19 -4.74
C GLU A 77 -9.74 -12.00 -5.44
N ALA A 78 -8.91 -12.29 -6.43
CA ALA A 78 -8.24 -11.28 -7.25
C ALA A 78 -8.00 -11.82 -8.65
N THR A 79 -7.95 -10.91 -9.62
CA THR A 79 -7.68 -11.22 -11.03
C THR A 79 -6.53 -10.34 -11.47
N TRP A 80 -5.39 -10.95 -11.77
CA TRP A 80 -4.20 -10.21 -12.21
C TRP A 80 -4.55 -9.20 -13.34
N PRO A 81 -4.11 -7.92 -13.25
CA PRO A 81 -3.23 -7.35 -12.22
C PRO A 81 -3.95 -6.66 -11.05
N ILE A 82 -5.27 -6.80 -10.92
CA ILE A 82 -6.09 -6.07 -9.94
C ILE A 82 -6.36 -6.93 -8.70
N GLY A 83 -5.99 -6.40 -7.54
CA GLY A 83 -6.12 -7.08 -6.25
C GLY A 83 -6.42 -6.13 -5.09
N ASN A 84 -6.37 -6.65 -3.86
CA ASN A 84 -6.65 -5.86 -2.66
C ASN A 84 -5.55 -4.83 -2.42
N ALA A 85 -5.95 -3.55 -2.29
CA ALA A 85 -5.02 -2.46 -2.13
C ALA A 85 -4.19 -2.55 -0.84
N GLY A 86 -4.78 -3.01 0.28
CA GLY A 86 -4.05 -3.16 1.54
C GLY A 86 -2.94 -4.18 1.42
N LEU A 87 -3.25 -5.36 0.89
CA LEU A 87 -2.30 -6.43 0.64
C LEU A 87 -1.15 -6.00 -0.30
N LEU A 88 -1.48 -5.32 -1.40
CA LEU A 88 -0.48 -4.84 -2.36
C LEU A 88 0.38 -3.70 -1.78
N GLN A 89 -0.25 -2.74 -1.10
CA GLN A 89 0.45 -1.58 -0.56
C GLN A 89 1.35 -1.95 0.61
N THR A 90 1.02 -2.95 1.43
CA THR A 90 1.92 -3.38 2.51
C THR A 90 2.84 -4.46 2.01
N TYR A 91 2.37 -5.70 1.97
CA TYR A 91 3.18 -6.89 1.73
C TYR A 91 3.68 -6.98 0.29
N GLY A 92 2.83 -6.65 -0.69
CA GLY A 92 3.24 -6.62 -2.10
C GLY A 92 4.41 -5.67 -2.35
N SER A 93 4.39 -4.49 -1.72
CA SER A 93 5.45 -3.49 -1.87
C SER A 93 6.76 -3.85 -1.18
N LEU A 94 6.70 -4.62 -0.08
CA LEU A 94 7.88 -5.19 0.56
C LEU A 94 8.56 -6.21 -0.37
N LEU A 95 7.80 -6.84 -1.26
CA LEU A 95 8.24 -7.84 -2.23
C LEU A 95 8.48 -7.28 -3.64
N ALA A 96 8.12 -6.02 -3.90
CA ALA A 96 8.42 -5.37 -5.16
C ALA A 96 9.95 -5.32 -5.35
N PRO A 97 10.48 -5.67 -6.55
CA PRO A 97 11.90 -5.55 -6.81
C PRO A 97 12.35 -4.09 -6.68
N ASP A 98 13.60 -3.86 -6.32
CA ASP A 98 14.21 -2.53 -6.28
C ASP A 98 14.38 -2.01 -7.73
N ALA A 99 13.28 -1.64 -8.38
CA ALA A 99 13.31 -0.93 -9.64
C ALA A 99 13.85 0.48 -9.34
N THR A 100 14.93 0.85 -10.04
CA THR A 100 15.65 2.12 -9.87
C THR A 100 14.72 3.32 -9.99
N GLY A 101 14.22 3.80 -8.86
CA GLY A 101 13.36 4.98 -8.74
C GLY A 101 12.14 4.81 -7.85
N ASP A 102 11.69 3.56 -7.61
CA ASP A 102 10.42 3.33 -6.92
C ASP A 102 10.63 2.91 -5.46
N ARG A 103 10.36 3.85 -4.55
CA ARG A 103 10.54 3.76 -3.08
C ARG A 103 9.51 2.85 -2.41
N ASN A 104 9.17 1.73 -3.04
CA ASN A 104 8.07 0.87 -2.61
C ASN A 104 8.31 0.20 -1.26
N ARG A 105 9.55 -0.23 -1.00
CA ARG A 105 9.96 -0.76 0.31
C ARG A 105 10.33 0.35 1.28
N GLU A 106 11.01 1.37 0.77
CA GLU A 106 11.54 2.49 1.56
C GLU A 106 10.44 3.21 2.33
N ARG A 107 9.19 3.30 1.82
CA ARG A 107 8.10 3.93 2.57
C ARG A 107 7.78 3.26 3.91
N TRP A 108 8.09 1.97 4.06
CA TRP A 108 7.82 1.21 5.29
C TRP A 108 9.08 1.07 6.15
N LEU A 109 10.25 1.03 5.52
CA LEU A 109 11.54 0.87 6.20
C LEU A 109 12.14 2.21 6.64
N GLY A 110 11.78 3.30 5.96
CA GLY A 110 12.16 4.67 6.29
C GLY A 110 11.21 5.31 7.29
N ALA A 111 11.64 6.45 7.83
CA ALA A 111 10.88 7.20 8.82
C ALA A 111 9.86 8.16 8.20
N GLU A 112 9.97 8.48 6.90
CA GLU A 112 9.30 9.61 6.26
C GLU A 112 7.78 9.55 6.41
N LEU A 113 7.18 8.37 6.19
CA LEU A 113 5.74 8.20 6.31
C LEU A 113 5.27 8.36 7.77
N ALA A 114 5.99 7.76 8.72
CA ALA A 114 5.66 7.85 10.14
C ALA A 114 5.82 9.29 10.65
N THR A 115 6.94 9.92 10.33
CA THR A 115 7.20 11.34 10.62
C THR A 115 6.08 12.22 10.04
N GLY A 116 5.71 12.02 8.78
CA GLY A 116 4.63 12.79 8.14
C GLY A 116 3.25 12.61 8.78
N LEU A 117 3.05 11.57 9.60
CA LEU A 117 1.85 11.34 10.40
C LEU A 117 2.00 11.79 11.85
N GLY A 118 3.15 12.37 12.23
CA GLY A 118 3.47 12.75 13.61
C GLY A 118 3.71 11.54 14.52
N LEU A 119 4.11 10.40 13.96
CA LEU A 119 4.36 9.14 14.68
C LEU A 119 5.86 8.92 14.86
N ASP A 120 6.21 8.00 15.76
CA ASP A 120 7.59 7.53 15.91
C ASP A 120 8.14 6.97 14.59
N GLY A 121 9.38 7.29 14.23
CA GLY A 121 9.97 6.93 12.95
C GLY A 121 10.00 5.42 12.66
N ALA A 122 9.99 4.57 13.70
CA ALA A 122 9.96 3.12 13.54
C ALA A 122 8.54 2.52 13.48
N HIS A 123 7.50 3.35 13.52
CA HIS A 123 6.11 2.90 13.67
C HIS A 123 5.66 1.91 12.57
N PHE A 124 6.16 2.03 11.35
CA PHE A 124 5.82 1.13 10.24
C PHE A 124 6.88 0.09 9.92
N VAL A 125 7.92 -0.05 10.74
CA VAL A 125 8.91 -1.11 10.54
C VAL A 125 8.18 -2.46 10.58
N PRO A 126 8.30 -3.29 9.52
CA PRO A 126 7.63 -4.58 9.46
C PRO A 126 8.01 -5.48 10.64
N TRP A 127 7.08 -6.34 11.05
CA TRP A 127 7.30 -7.40 12.05
C TRP A 127 7.60 -6.92 13.48
N GLU A 128 7.76 -5.62 13.70
CA GLU A 128 7.95 -5.04 15.03
C GLU A 128 6.62 -4.89 15.78
N GLY A 129 6.68 -5.17 17.08
CA GLY A 129 5.55 -5.03 18.00
C GLY A 129 4.50 -6.15 17.92
N SER A 130 3.36 -5.94 18.57
CA SER A 130 2.27 -6.93 18.69
C SER A 130 1.20 -6.82 17.59
N ARG A 131 1.27 -5.78 16.76
CA ARG A 131 0.30 -5.51 15.67
C ARG A 131 0.97 -5.76 14.33
N THR A 132 0.18 -5.98 13.29
CA THR A 132 0.69 -6.13 11.93
C THR A 132 0.99 -4.76 11.30
N LEU A 133 1.75 -4.77 10.19
CA LEU A 133 1.96 -3.56 9.40
C LEU A 133 0.64 -3.01 8.84
N LEU A 134 -0.20 -3.89 8.29
CA LEU A 134 -1.48 -3.50 7.72
C LEU A 134 -2.39 -2.85 8.76
N ASP A 135 -2.49 -3.42 9.96
CA ASP A 135 -3.31 -2.87 11.04
C ASP A 135 -2.88 -1.43 11.39
N ARG A 136 -1.58 -1.23 11.64
CA ARG A 136 -1.02 0.10 11.94
C ARG A 136 -1.25 1.10 10.81
N ALA A 137 -0.98 0.71 9.56
CA ALA A 137 -1.20 1.57 8.39
C ALA A 137 -2.68 1.92 8.21
N THR A 138 -3.56 0.95 8.43
CA THR A 138 -5.01 1.13 8.33
C THR A 138 -5.54 2.10 9.38
N GLU A 139 -5.08 1.97 10.62
CA GLU A 139 -5.46 2.90 11.69
C GLU A 139 -4.95 4.32 11.40
N ALA A 140 -3.67 4.47 11.06
CA ALA A 140 -3.08 5.78 10.84
C ALA A 140 -3.74 6.51 9.65
N ALA A 141 -4.03 5.80 8.56
CA ALA A 141 -4.79 6.34 7.44
C ALA A 141 -6.23 6.71 7.82
N ALA A 142 -6.90 5.90 8.64
CA ALA A 142 -8.25 6.22 9.11
C ALA A 142 -8.27 7.49 9.97
N VAL A 143 -7.28 7.66 10.85
CA VAL A 143 -7.11 8.89 11.66
C VAL A 143 -6.86 10.11 10.76
N LEU A 144 -5.98 10.00 9.77
CA LEU A 144 -5.71 11.09 8.82
C LEU A 144 -6.95 11.45 8.01
N LEU A 145 -7.66 10.46 7.48
CA LEU A 145 -8.92 10.69 6.77
C LEU A 145 -9.97 11.32 7.71
N ALA A 146 -10.05 10.94 8.98
CA ALA A 146 -11.01 11.54 9.90
C ALA A 146 -10.68 13.01 10.24
N SER A 147 -9.40 13.36 10.38
CA SER A 147 -8.98 14.73 10.74
C SER A 147 -9.11 15.72 9.59
N GLY A 148 -8.99 15.26 8.34
CA GLY A 148 -8.98 16.12 7.15
C GLY A 148 -7.63 16.79 6.87
N GLY A 149 -6.65 16.63 7.75
CA GLY A 149 -5.27 17.08 7.58
C GLY A 149 -5.10 18.58 7.27
N GLU A 150 -3.97 18.94 6.66
CA GLU A 150 -3.71 20.30 6.15
C GLU A 150 -4.55 20.59 4.91
N PHE A 151 -4.81 19.56 4.11
CA PHE A 151 -5.54 19.67 2.86
C PHE A 151 -6.40 18.43 2.66
N SER A 152 -7.67 18.64 2.33
CA SER A 152 -8.60 17.59 1.96
C SER A 152 -9.22 17.90 0.61
N TRP A 153 -9.29 16.88 -0.23
CA TRP A 153 -9.80 16.97 -1.59
C TRP A 153 -10.83 15.87 -1.83
N TYR A 154 -11.87 16.24 -2.58
CA TYR A 154 -12.98 15.36 -2.94
C TYR A 154 -13.34 15.55 -4.40
N ALA A 155 -13.53 14.45 -5.12
CA ALA A 155 -14.06 14.48 -6.47
C ALA A 155 -14.81 13.18 -6.81
N LEU A 156 -15.45 13.20 -7.97
CA LEU A 156 -15.91 12.00 -8.65
C LEU A 156 -14.89 11.64 -9.72
N ALA A 157 -14.04 10.66 -9.44
CA ALA A 157 -13.12 10.10 -10.42
C ALA A 157 -13.75 8.84 -10.99
N GLU A 158 -13.94 8.79 -12.31
CA GLU A 158 -14.63 7.68 -12.99
C GLU A 158 -16.02 7.34 -12.38
N GLY A 159 -16.74 8.37 -11.92
CA GLY A 159 -18.07 8.22 -11.29
C GLY A 159 -18.04 7.65 -9.87
N ARG A 160 -16.86 7.39 -9.30
CA ARG A 160 -16.66 6.91 -7.93
C ARG A 160 -16.27 8.07 -7.02
N ALA A 161 -16.85 8.09 -5.82
CA ALA A 161 -16.48 9.08 -4.81
C ALA A 161 -15.05 8.83 -4.36
N THR A 162 -14.23 9.87 -4.46
CA THR A 162 -12.80 9.79 -4.20
C THR A 162 -12.41 10.87 -3.21
N ARG A 163 -11.53 10.50 -2.27
CA ARG A 163 -11.04 11.38 -1.22
C ARG A 163 -9.53 11.28 -1.10
N ALA A 164 -8.87 12.43 -1.07
CA ALA A 164 -7.45 12.54 -0.74
C ALA A 164 -7.30 13.46 0.49
N VAL A 165 -6.41 13.10 1.40
CA VAL A 165 -6.04 13.93 2.56
C VAL A 165 -4.53 13.96 2.69
N LEU A 166 -3.98 15.17 2.75
CA LEU A 166 -2.58 15.43 3.10
C LEU A 166 -2.51 15.87 4.56
N SER A 167 -1.61 15.26 5.32
CA SER A 167 -1.29 15.70 6.68
C SER A 167 -0.59 17.06 6.69
N HIS A 168 -0.50 17.64 7.89
CA HIS A 168 0.42 18.75 8.14
C HIS A 168 1.87 18.29 7.97
N GLU A 169 2.76 19.24 7.69
CA GLU A 169 4.19 18.98 7.74
C GLU A 169 4.64 18.71 9.16
N TYR A 170 5.40 17.64 9.32
CA TYR A 170 6.11 17.29 10.54
C TYR A 170 7.55 17.00 10.14
N ASP A 171 8.50 17.75 10.68
CA ASP A 171 9.95 17.63 10.41
C ASP A 171 10.29 17.45 8.92
N GLY A 172 9.66 18.25 8.05
CA GLY A 172 9.91 18.24 6.61
C GLY A 172 9.21 17.12 5.83
N SER A 173 8.36 16.31 6.46
CA SER A 173 7.60 15.24 5.82
C SER A 173 6.10 15.43 5.95
N ARG A 174 5.34 14.94 4.97
CA ARG A 174 3.88 14.80 4.99
C ARG A 174 3.49 13.38 4.63
N ALA A 175 2.24 13.05 4.88
CA ALA A 175 1.60 11.81 4.47
C ALA A 175 0.33 12.10 3.68
N LEU A 176 0.07 11.25 2.69
CA LEU A 176 -1.14 11.23 1.88
C LEU A 176 -1.92 9.97 2.20
N ALA A 177 -3.20 10.12 2.55
CA ALA A 177 -4.18 9.03 2.49
C ALA A 177 -5.11 9.25 1.29
N TYR A 178 -5.30 8.20 0.49
CA TYR A 178 -6.19 8.21 -0.67
C TYR A 178 -7.21 7.07 -0.59
N ALA A 179 -8.48 7.41 -0.77
CA ALA A 179 -9.59 6.48 -0.70
C ALA A 179 -10.54 6.63 -1.90
N VAL A 180 -11.08 5.51 -2.38
CA VAL A 180 -11.96 5.44 -3.54
C VAL A 180 -13.15 4.54 -3.22
N ALA A 181 -14.36 4.96 -3.60
CA ALA A 181 -15.55 4.14 -3.47
C ALA A 181 -15.46 2.93 -4.41
N PRO A 182 -15.69 1.69 -3.95
CA PRO A 182 -15.61 0.51 -4.82
C PRO A 182 -16.64 0.55 -5.95
N ALA A 183 -17.78 1.21 -5.72
CA ALA A 183 -18.81 1.45 -6.73
C ALA A 183 -19.46 2.84 -6.54
N PRO A 184 -20.10 3.41 -7.58
CA PRO A 184 -20.87 4.64 -7.45
C PRO A 184 -21.90 4.56 -6.31
N GLY A 185 -21.96 5.61 -5.48
CA GLY A 185 -22.89 5.68 -4.34
C GLY A 185 -22.47 4.91 -3.08
N THR A 186 -21.30 4.26 -3.08
CA THR A 186 -20.76 3.58 -1.88
C THR A 186 -19.72 4.45 -1.16
N SER A 187 -19.43 4.12 0.09
CA SER A 187 -18.41 4.81 0.87
C SER A 187 -16.99 4.50 0.37
N PRO A 188 -16.09 5.50 0.31
CA PRO A 188 -14.69 5.27 -0.06
C PRO A 188 -13.97 4.29 0.87
N LEU A 189 -13.21 3.38 0.27
CA LEU A 189 -12.27 2.49 0.95
C LEU A 189 -10.84 2.95 0.71
N LEU A 190 -9.95 2.68 1.66
CA LEU A 190 -8.55 3.11 1.57
C LEU A 190 -7.85 2.39 0.40
N VAL A 191 -7.06 3.14 -0.38
CA VAL A 191 -6.29 2.57 -1.50
C VAL A 191 -4.80 2.81 -1.33
N ALA A 192 -4.39 3.99 -0.85
CA ALA A 192 -2.98 4.30 -0.68
C ALA A 192 -2.71 5.12 0.58
N LEU A 193 -1.54 4.86 1.17
CA LEU A 193 -0.93 5.65 2.25
C LEU A 193 0.53 5.87 1.88
N LEU A 194 0.93 7.12 1.61
CA LEU A 194 2.22 7.44 0.99
C LEU A 194 2.92 8.62 1.68
N PRO A 195 4.26 8.59 1.84
CA PRO A 195 5.01 9.78 2.22
C PRO A 195 5.00 10.81 1.08
N VAL A 196 4.98 12.09 1.43
CA VAL A 196 4.94 13.21 0.48
C VAL A 196 5.98 14.24 0.87
N ALA A 197 6.93 14.50 -0.05
CA ALA A 197 7.94 15.54 0.14
C ALA A 197 7.45 16.94 -0.25
N GLN A 198 6.58 17.05 -1.27
CA GLN A 198 6.10 18.34 -1.80
C GLN A 198 4.59 18.32 -2.00
N ALA A 199 3.87 19.11 -1.20
CA ALA A 199 2.40 19.15 -1.21
C ALA A 199 1.85 19.68 -2.54
N GLU A 200 2.55 20.63 -3.16
CA GLU A 200 2.17 21.31 -4.39
C GLU A 200 2.11 20.34 -5.57
N THR A 201 2.99 19.34 -5.60
CA THR A 201 2.98 18.30 -6.63
C THR A 201 1.72 17.45 -6.52
N VAL A 202 1.35 17.03 -5.30
CA VAL A 202 0.12 16.25 -5.08
C VAL A 202 -1.12 17.08 -5.42
N ARG A 203 -1.17 18.35 -5.00
CA ARG A 203 -2.30 19.25 -5.31
C ARG A 203 -2.47 19.40 -6.83
N ARG A 204 -1.38 19.64 -7.56
CA ARG A 204 -1.39 19.73 -9.02
C ARG A 204 -1.88 18.42 -9.66
N ASP A 205 -1.37 17.27 -9.20
CA ASP A 205 -1.74 15.96 -9.75
C ASP A 205 -3.23 15.62 -9.56
N LEU A 206 -3.81 16.07 -8.44
CA LEU A 206 -5.24 15.95 -8.13
C LEU A 206 -6.10 16.87 -8.99
N ASP A 207 -5.67 18.11 -9.22
CA ASP A 207 -6.39 19.07 -10.05
C ASP A 207 -6.37 18.66 -11.54
N GLU A 208 -5.19 18.28 -12.06
CA GLU A 208 -5.00 17.96 -13.49
C GLU A 208 -5.72 16.68 -13.93
N ALA A 209 -5.96 15.74 -13.03
CA ALA A 209 -6.69 14.52 -13.34
C ALA A 209 -7.81 14.23 -12.37
N ALA A 210 -8.56 15.26 -11.98
CA ALA A 210 -9.71 15.14 -11.09
C ALA A 210 -10.75 14.10 -11.54
N SER A 211 -10.77 13.73 -12.83
CA SER A 211 -11.66 12.73 -13.39
C SER A 211 -11.11 11.30 -13.44
N ARG A 212 -9.84 11.06 -13.07
CA ARG A 212 -9.16 9.75 -13.17
C ARG A 212 -8.68 9.25 -11.81
N LEU A 213 -8.59 7.94 -11.68
CA LEU A 213 -8.00 7.32 -10.50
C LEU A 213 -6.47 7.53 -10.42
N ARG A 214 -5.96 7.54 -9.19
CA ARG A 214 -4.55 7.79 -8.86
C ARG A 214 -3.99 6.72 -7.93
N TRP A 215 -2.66 6.71 -7.81
CA TRP A 215 -1.91 5.85 -6.88
C TRP A 215 -2.31 4.38 -6.97
N ASN A 216 -2.41 3.91 -8.22
CA ASN A 216 -2.75 2.55 -8.62
C ASN A 216 -4.16 2.09 -8.23
N ALA A 217 -5.08 2.98 -7.86
CA ALA A 217 -6.48 2.60 -7.65
C ALA A 217 -7.10 1.99 -8.93
N ALA A 218 -7.95 0.97 -8.75
CA ALA A 218 -8.61 0.22 -9.81
C ALA A 218 -10.13 0.19 -9.63
#